data_AF-A0A7H9HR11-F1
#
_entry.id   AF-A0A7H9HR11-F1
#
_cell.length_a   1.000
_cell.length_b   1.000
_cell.length_c   1.000
_cell.angle_alpha   90.00
_cell.angle_beta   90.00
_cell.angle_gamma   90.00
#
_symmetry.space_group_name_H-M   'P 1'
#
loop_
_entity.id
_entity.type
_entity.pdbx_description
1 polymer ?
#
loop_
_entity_poly.entity_id
_entity_poly.type
_entity_poly.pdbx_seq_one_letter_code
_entity_poly.pdbx_strand_id
1 'polypeptide(L)'
;MAGSNDLNLLKSWNPKLAKNREKVKRKEEEVLEEEKKIRQAAKERELSDLAAGKSRTGLEWMYDVPKQVERKSLDKKRESEKSTVKSKPKVGGKKKYDDDPMNKFKVAKKRLNRK
;
A
#
# COMPACT_ATOMS: atom_id res chain seq x y z
N MET A 1 32.90 37.36 33.01
CA MET A 1 33.04 36.76 31.66
C MET A 1 31.71 36.12 31.28
N ALA A 2 30.84 36.85 30.58
CA ALA A 2 29.59 36.29 30.07
C ALA A 2 29.92 35.49 28.80
N GLY A 3 30.08 34.18 28.97
CA GLY A 3 30.35 33.27 27.86
C GLY A 3 29.21 33.30 26.88
N SER A 4 29.47 33.78 25.66
CA SER A 4 28.56 33.64 24.50
C SER A 4 28.45 32.17 24.13
N ASN A 5 27.68 31.42 24.91
CA ASN A 5 27.22 30.11 24.52
C ASN A 5 26.15 30.31 23.44
N ASP A 6 26.29 29.66 22.29
CA ASP A 6 25.34 29.79 21.18
C ASP A 6 23.92 29.46 21.69
N LEU A 7 23.04 30.46 21.67
CA LEU A 7 21.66 30.34 22.15
C LEU A 7 20.94 29.16 21.49
N ASN A 8 21.31 28.82 20.26
CA ASN A 8 20.73 27.70 19.54
C ASN A 8 21.08 26.35 20.15
N LEU A 9 22.23 26.21 20.82
CA LEU A 9 22.59 24.95 21.51
C LEU A 9 21.72 24.69 22.74
N LEU A 10 21.01 25.70 23.24
CA LEU A 10 20.01 25.51 24.30
C LEU A 10 18.63 25.08 23.75
N LYS A 11 18.44 25.11 22.43
CA LYS A 11 17.15 24.81 21.81
C LYS A 11 17.05 23.33 21.43
N SER A 12 16.01 22.68 21.94
CA SER A 12 15.73 21.26 21.70
C SER A 12 15.50 20.89 20.24
N TRP A 13 15.14 21.83 19.38
CA TRP A 13 14.95 21.60 17.94
C TRP A 13 16.26 21.66 17.14
N ASN A 14 17.37 22.11 17.74
CA ASN A 14 18.63 22.29 17.02
C ASN A 14 19.20 20.93 16.57
N PRO A 15 19.41 20.69 15.26
CA PRO A 15 19.93 19.42 14.76
C PRO A 15 21.40 19.18 15.15
N LYS A 16 22.13 20.23 15.56
CA LYS A 16 23.53 20.12 15.98
C LYS A 16 23.68 19.55 17.40
N LEU A 17 22.60 19.49 18.18
CA LEU A 17 22.63 18.88 19.52
C LEU A 17 22.97 17.39 19.44
N ALA A 18 23.88 16.94 20.29
CA ALA A 18 24.31 15.54 20.36
C ALA A 18 23.11 14.58 20.50
N LYS A 19 22.17 14.90 21.42
CA LYS A 19 20.94 14.13 21.64
C LYS A 19 20.08 13.99 20.37
N ASN A 20 20.04 15.01 19.52
CA ASN A 20 19.26 14.96 18.28
C ASN A 20 19.99 14.18 17.20
N ARG A 21 21.31 14.33 17.11
CA ARG A 21 22.14 13.51 16.21
C ARG A 21 22.04 12.03 16.53
N GLU A 22 22.07 11.66 17.81
CA GLU A 22 21.89 10.28 18.26
C GLU A 22 20.52 9.72 17.86
N LYS A 23 19.45 10.50 18.03
CA LYS A 23 18.10 10.10 17.58
C LYS A 23 18.03 9.88 16.07
N VAL A 24 18.69 10.74 15.29
CA VAL A 24 18.75 10.60 13.83
C VAL A 24 19.51 9.35 13.44
N LYS A 25 20.70 9.13 14.01
CA LYS A 25 21.51 7.93 13.76
C LYS A 25 20.75 6.64 14.07
N ARG A 26 20.08 6.58 15.22
CA ARG A 26 19.27 5.41 15.59
C ARG A 26 18.18 5.13 14.56
N LYS A 27 17.49 6.16 14.08
CA LYS A 27 16.46 5.99 13.04
C LYS A 27 17.06 5.57 11.69
N GLU A 28 18.23 6.10 11.33
CA GLU A 28 18.95 5.69 10.14
C GLU A 28 19.34 4.21 10.22
N GLU A 29 19.81 3.74 11.38
CA GLU A 29 20.12 2.33 11.63
C GLU A 29 18.87 1.45 11.52
N GLU A 30 17.75 1.85 12.15
CA GLU A 30 16.47 1.12 12.07
C GLU A 30 16.00 0.97 10.61
N VAL A 31 16.05 2.04 9.81
CA VAL A 31 15.69 2.00 8.38
C VAL A 31 16.62 1.08 7.59
N LEU A 32 17.93 1.16 7.83
CA LEU A 32 18.91 0.30 7.15
C LEU A 32 18.70 -1.18 7.48
N GLU A 33 18.29 -1.51 8.72
CA GLU A 33 17.95 -2.87 9.10
C GLU A 33 16.67 -3.37 8.41
N GLU A 34 15.64 -2.54 8.33
CA GLU A 34 14.40 -2.87 7.61
C GLU A 34 14.67 -3.13 6.12
N GLU A 35 15.45 -2.28 5.47
CA GLU A 35 15.84 -2.47 4.07
C GLU A 35 16.64 -3.76 3.86
N LYS A 36 17.56 -4.09 4.77
CA LYS A 36 18.31 -5.34 4.73
C LYS A 36 17.39 -6.56 4.84
N LYS A 37 16.41 -6.53 5.74
CA LYS A 37 15.43 -7.61 5.92
C LYS A 37 14.56 -7.79 4.67
N ILE A 38 14.05 -6.69 4.10
CA ILE A 38 13.28 -6.71 2.85
C ILE A 38 14.12 -7.27 1.71
N ARG A 39 15.39 -6.85 1.60
CA ARG A 39 16.30 -7.33 0.55
C ARG A 39 16.63 -8.81 0.71
N GLN A 40 16.80 -9.29 1.94
CA GLN A 40 17.02 -10.72 2.20
C GLN A 40 15.78 -11.54 1.85
N ALA A 41 14.60 -11.12 2.31
CA ALA A 41 13.34 -11.78 1.98
C ALA A 41 13.07 -11.80 0.47
N ALA A 42 13.40 -10.72 -0.24
CA ALA A 42 13.32 -10.68 -1.70
C ALA A 42 14.22 -11.74 -2.32
N LYS A 43 15.52 -11.79 -1.96
CA LYS A 43 16.48 -12.78 -2.47
C LYS A 43 16.06 -14.22 -2.18
N GLU A 44 15.57 -14.50 -0.97
CA GLU A 44 15.08 -15.83 -0.60
C GLU A 44 13.88 -16.23 -1.46
N ARG A 45 12.96 -15.29 -1.72
CA ARG A 45 11.84 -15.51 -2.65
C ARG A 45 12.36 -15.81 -4.06
N GLU A 46 13.33 -15.06 -4.58
CA GLU A 46 13.89 -15.33 -5.91
C GLU A 46 14.52 -16.73 -6.01
N LEU A 47 15.27 -17.15 -4.98
CA LEU A 47 15.87 -18.48 -4.92
C LEU A 47 14.82 -19.58 -4.84
N SER A 48 13.78 -19.38 -4.04
CA SER A 48 12.65 -20.30 -3.94
C SER A 48 11.94 -20.46 -5.28
N ASP A 49 11.69 -19.36 -6.00
CA ASP A 49 11.00 -19.39 -7.29
C ASP A 49 11.83 -20.10 -8.37
N LEU A 50 13.15 -19.84 -8.38
CA LEU A 50 14.11 -20.54 -9.25
C LEU A 50 14.17 -22.04 -8.95
N ALA A 51 14.23 -22.42 -7.67
CA ALA A 51 14.22 -23.83 -7.25
C ALA A 51 12.90 -24.52 -7.57
N ALA A 52 11.77 -23.81 -7.50
CA ALA A 52 10.45 -24.31 -7.85
C ALA A 52 10.18 -24.36 -9.36
N GLY A 53 11.13 -23.92 -10.21
CA GLY A 53 11.00 -23.92 -11.66
C GLY A 53 9.88 -23.00 -12.20
N LYS A 54 9.39 -22.05 -11.38
CA LYS A 54 8.39 -21.07 -11.84
C LYS A 54 9.11 -19.98 -12.64
N SER A 55 8.83 -19.91 -13.94
CA SER A 55 9.24 -18.77 -14.76
C SER A 55 8.44 -17.53 -14.33
N ARG A 56 9.14 -16.39 -14.14
CA ARG A 56 8.56 -15.11 -13.75
C ARG A 56 7.60 -14.61 -14.83
N THR A 57 6.32 -14.94 -14.68
CA THR A 57 5.27 -14.47 -15.60
C THR A 57 4.80 -13.04 -15.28
N GLY A 58 5.27 -12.45 -14.17
CA GLY A 58 4.91 -11.09 -13.74
C GLY A 58 3.45 -10.94 -13.26
N LEU A 59 2.67 -12.03 -13.29
CA LEU A 59 1.27 -12.08 -12.84
C LEU A 59 1.10 -12.71 -11.45
N GLU A 60 2.19 -13.00 -10.73
CA GLU A 60 2.15 -13.66 -9.43
C GLU A 60 1.34 -12.86 -8.39
N TRP A 61 1.45 -11.54 -8.40
CA TRP A 61 0.67 -10.65 -7.53
C TRP A 61 -0.85 -10.76 -7.75
N MET A 62 -1.29 -11.25 -8.92
CA MET A 62 -2.71 -11.42 -9.26
C MET A 62 -3.24 -12.81 -8.89
N TYR A 63 -2.37 -13.82 -8.79
CA TYR A 63 -2.75 -15.22 -8.52
C TYR A 63 -2.31 -15.74 -7.15
N ASP A 64 -1.66 -14.92 -6.32
CA ASP A 64 -1.50 -15.17 -4.87
C ASP A 64 -2.88 -15.07 -4.19
N VAL A 65 -3.77 -16.02 -4.48
CA VAL A 65 -5.04 -16.16 -3.79
C VAL A 65 -4.73 -16.78 -2.43
N PRO A 66 -5.03 -16.12 -1.30
CA PRO A 66 -4.87 -16.73 0.00
C PRO A 66 -5.71 -18.01 0.00
N LYS A 67 -5.05 -19.17 0.18
CA LYS A 67 -5.73 -20.47 0.28
C LYS A 67 -6.84 -20.32 1.31
N GLN A 68 -8.08 -20.28 0.84
CA GLN A 68 -9.22 -20.24 1.73
C GLN A 68 -9.12 -21.47 2.63
N VAL A 69 -9.02 -21.23 3.93
CA VAL A 69 -9.15 -22.28 4.94
C VAL A 69 -10.49 -22.94 4.66
N GLU A 70 -10.47 -24.17 4.14
CA GLU A 70 -11.68 -24.92 3.81
C GLU A 70 -12.49 -25.14 5.09
N ARG A 71 -13.41 -24.22 5.35
CA ARG A 71 -14.53 -24.48 6.25
C ARG A 71 -15.40 -25.47 5.52
N LYS A 72 -15.22 -26.76 5.82
CA LYS A 72 -16.09 -27.85 5.38
C LYS A 72 -17.55 -27.49 5.71
N SER A 73 -18.26 -26.90 4.75
CA SER A 73 -19.69 -26.68 4.84
C SER A 73 -20.37 -28.03 4.67
N LEU A 74 -20.68 -28.67 5.80
CA LEU A 74 -21.66 -29.73 5.88
C LEU A 74 -23.04 -29.11 5.67
N ASP A 75 -23.49 -28.95 4.42
CA ASP A 75 -24.91 -28.77 4.16
C ASP A 75 -25.31 -29.55 2.91
N LYS A 76 -25.86 -30.73 3.19
CA LYS A 76 -26.47 -31.64 2.23
C LYS A 76 -27.98 -31.52 2.37
N LYS A 77 -28.65 -31.31 1.23
CA LYS A 77 -30.09 -31.37 0.90
C LYS A 77 -30.81 -30.03 0.78
N ARG A 78 -31.23 -29.70 -0.45
CA ARG A 78 -32.61 -29.98 -0.93
C ARG A 78 -32.71 -29.73 -2.43
N GLU A 79 -33.25 -30.71 -3.14
CA GLU A 79 -33.76 -30.58 -4.50
C GLU A 79 -34.96 -29.62 -4.51
N SER A 80 -35.07 -28.76 -5.53
CA SER A 80 -36.17 -28.80 -6.51
C SER A 80 -36.25 -27.53 -7.38
N GLU A 81 -36.38 -27.77 -8.69
CA GLU A 81 -37.27 -27.09 -9.64
C GLU A 81 -37.06 -25.62 -10.09
N LYS A 82 -36.45 -25.50 -11.28
CA LYS A 82 -37.11 -25.01 -12.52
C LYS A 82 -37.99 -23.75 -12.42
N SER A 83 -37.47 -22.60 -12.85
CA SER A 83 -38.17 -21.78 -13.86
C SER A 83 -37.27 -20.72 -14.50
N THR A 84 -37.29 -20.74 -15.84
CA THR A 84 -36.70 -19.79 -16.77
C THR A 84 -37.49 -18.48 -16.79
N VAL A 85 -36.83 -17.33 -16.63
CA VAL A 85 -37.26 -16.08 -17.29
C VAL A 85 -36.04 -15.28 -17.73
N LYS A 86 -35.85 -15.22 -19.06
CA LYS A 86 -35.00 -14.25 -19.75
C LYS A 86 -35.61 -12.86 -19.64
N SER A 87 -34.82 -11.86 -19.26
CA SER A 87 -35.00 -10.50 -19.78
C SER A 87 -33.64 -9.86 -20.07
N LYS A 88 -33.54 -9.27 -21.26
CA LYS A 88 -32.35 -8.66 -21.88
C LYS A 88 -32.24 -7.16 -21.50
N PRO A 89 -31.12 -6.47 -21.82
CA PRO A 89 -30.46 -5.48 -20.95
C PRO A 89 -30.99 -4.06 -21.12
N LYS A 90 -30.92 -3.24 -20.06
CA LYS A 90 -31.02 -1.78 -20.17
C LYS A 90 -29.62 -1.16 -20.29
N VAL A 91 -29.35 -0.62 -21.47
CA VAL A 91 -28.32 0.38 -21.74
C VAL A 91 -28.63 1.62 -20.90
N GLY A 92 -27.70 2.03 -20.05
CA GLY A 92 -27.87 3.21 -19.21
C GLY A 92 -26.54 3.72 -18.66
N GLY A 93 -25.95 4.68 -19.37
CA GLY A 93 -24.99 5.65 -18.83
C GLY A 93 -23.64 5.10 -18.38
N LYS A 94 -22.58 5.36 -19.18
CA LYS A 94 -21.19 5.34 -18.70
C LYS A 94 -21.06 6.27 -17.48
N LYS A 95 -21.14 5.73 -16.27
CA LYS A 95 -20.51 6.35 -15.10
C LYS A 95 -19.02 6.20 -15.31
N LYS A 96 -18.38 7.25 -15.85
CA LYS A 96 -16.92 7.35 -15.78
C LYS A 96 -16.62 7.47 -14.29
N TYR A 97 -15.95 6.45 -13.76
CA TYR A 97 -15.53 6.36 -12.37
C TYR A 97 -14.82 7.66 -11.96
N ASP A 98 -15.38 8.36 -10.98
CA ASP A 98 -14.77 9.46 -10.23
C ASP A 98 -13.80 8.89 -9.17
N ASP A 99 -12.95 7.95 -9.55
CA ASP A 99 -11.94 7.33 -8.68
C ASP A 99 -10.53 7.94 -8.90
N ASP A 100 -10.48 9.14 -9.50
CA ASP A 100 -9.25 9.94 -9.50
C ASP A 100 -9.30 10.91 -8.29
N PRO A 101 -8.50 10.70 -7.23
CA PRO A 101 -8.46 11.60 -6.07
C PRO A 101 -8.12 13.04 -6.45
N MET A 102 -7.59 13.26 -7.66
CA MET A 102 -7.18 14.54 -8.21
C MET A 102 -8.33 15.31 -8.88
N ASN A 103 -9.50 14.70 -9.12
CA ASN A 103 -10.64 15.34 -9.79
C ASN A 103 -11.31 16.43 -8.92
N LYS A 104 -11.23 16.31 -7.59
CA LYS A 104 -11.76 17.29 -6.63
C LYS A 104 -11.08 18.66 -6.75
N PHE A 105 -9.81 18.70 -7.17
CA PHE A 105 -9.04 19.94 -7.31
C PHE A 105 -9.34 20.72 -8.60
N LYS A 106 -9.83 20.04 -9.64
CA LYS A 106 -10.18 20.68 -10.92
C LYS A 106 -11.46 21.53 -10.82
N VAL A 107 -12.39 21.14 -9.94
CA VAL A 107 -13.64 21.88 -9.68
C VAL A 107 -13.36 23.24 -9.03
N ALA A 108 -12.34 23.34 -8.16
CA ALA A 108 -11.99 24.58 -7.46
C ALA A 108 -11.44 25.66 -8.41
N LYS A 109 -10.57 25.29 -9.37
CA LYS A 109 -10.02 26.24 -10.36
C LYS A 109 -11.08 26.83 -11.28
N LYS A 110 -12.10 26.06 -11.64
CA LYS A 110 -13.16 26.51 -12.57
C LYS A 110 -14.08 27.59 -11.96
N ARG A 111 -14.16 27.69 -10.62
CA ARG A 111 -14.95 28.71 -9.93
C ARG A 111 -14.20 30.03 -9.75
N LEU A 112 -12.87 30.03 -9.86
CA LEU A 112 -12.04 31.23 -9.74
C LEU A 112 -12.04 32.08 -11.02
N ASN A 113 -12.07 31.44 -12.19
CA ASN A 113 -12.04 32.11 -13.50
C ASN A 113 -13.41 32.60 -13.98
N ARG A 114 -14.38 32.76 -13.08
CA ARG A 114 -15.77 33.14 -13.39
C ARG A 114 -16.24 34.37 -12.59
N LYS A 115 -15.29 35.21 -12.18
CA LYS A 115 -15.52 36.55 -11.66
C LYS A 115 -14.89 37.57 -12.60
#